data_AF-A0A2E7HJ25-F1
#
_entry.id   AF-A0A2E7HJ25-F1
#
_cell.length_a   1.000
_cell.length_b   1.000
_cell.length_c   1.000
_cell.angle_alpha   90.00
_cell.angle_beta   90.00
_cell.angle_gamma   90.00
#
_symmetry.space_group_name_H-M   'P 1'
#
loop_
_entity.id
_entity.type
_entity.pdbx_description
1 polymer ?
#
loop_
_entity_poly.entity_id
_entity_poly.type
_entity_poly.pdbx_seq_one_letter_code
_entity_poly.pdbx_strand_id
1 'polypeptide(L)'
;MKFPDDGLILVLKEDCPTCRLIETVATELQQRGDLKAIYSQDNPAFPAGLDVADDGKLEASFHLGTDIVPTLIRREDGRETARVIGWHRGEWQNITGVNDLGCDLPDERPGCGSLSVAPGMAEELQARFGDTDLEARAVDIDFPDDPIEQAFDRGWSDGLPVVPPTPARVLRMLQGTSRQPNEILGTIPPSGAVCTVEKAAINAVMAGCRPEYFRVVLAALDAAMDPDFAWQGLMSTTMGAGVCVVVNGPVARRIGMNAQHGALGHGNRANATIARALQLMVINLGGAVPGGTDRSTHGHPGKFGLCFAEDETDEAWQALAQSRGIEAGKSAVTIFGFCGTSINNTETVRDAETLTESLSLCLNGFYHPHHAGGGLAAMLVLSGEYWGIYQREGWDRERIHSTLLDCTKRSAADIKAGSVAHSQGSDLIPKFDPGDLVLVRTGSNAGLFSTIIHGWGSGPTGSQPVTREIAP
;
A
#
# COMPACT_ATOMS: atom_id res chain seq x y z
N MET A 1 -27.18 12.98 17.56
CA MET A 1 -28.08 12.32 18.53
C MET A 1 -28.17 13.07 19.88
N LYS A 2 -29.28 12.96 20.64
CA LYS A 2 -29.38 13.44 22.04
C LYS A 2 -29.74 12.27 22.96
N PHE A 3 -28.98 12.10 24.04
CA PHE A 3 -29.21 11.09 25.07
C PHE A 3 -29.78 11.72 26.35
N PRO A 4 -30.53 10.98 27.19
CA PRO A 4 -31.06 11.49 28.46
C PRO A 4 -29.95 12.04 29.38
N ASP A 5 -30.15 13.23 29.95
CA ASP A 5 -29.13 13.88 30.80
C ASP A 5 -28.90 13.12 32.11
N ASP A 6 -29.96 12.56 32.68
CA ASP A 6 -29.94 11.79 33.92
C ASP A 6 -30.63 10.42 33.74
N GLY A 7 -30.14 9.41 34.47
CA GLY A 7 -30.72 8.08 34.56
C GLY A 7 -29.90 7.01 33.83
N LEU A 8 -30.55 5.89 33.52
CA LEU A 8 -29.91 4.73 32.91
C LEU A 8 -30.23 4.62 31.42
N ILE A 9 -29.23 4.20 30.66
CA ILE A 9 -29.34 3.82 29.25
C ILE A 9 -28.94 2.35 29.13
N LEU A 10 -29.75 1.55 28.44
CA LEU A 10 -29.45 0.15 28.14
C LEU A 10 -29.26 -0.02 26.64
N VAL A 11 -28.10 -0.56 26.24
CA VAL A 11 -27.85 -0.98 24.86
C VAL A 11 -27.82 -2.50 24.82
N LEU A 12 -28.59 -3.10 23.91
CA LEU A 12 -28.79 -4.54 23.81
C LEU A 12 -28.98 -5.02 22.36
N LYS A 13 -28.99 -6.34 22.18
CA LYS A 13 -29.37 -7.00 20.93
C LYS A 13 -30.05 -8.33 21.22
N GLU A 14 -31.12 -8.65 20.51
CA GLU A 14 -31.92 -9.87 20.72
C GLU A 14 -31.10 -11.15 20.50
N ASP A 15 -30.17 -11.15 19.55
CA ASP A 15 -29.31 -12.31 19.26
C ASP A 15 -28.35 -12.66 20.42
N CYS A 16 -28.16 -11.76 21.40
CA CYS A 16 -27.34 -12.03 22.59
C CYS A 16 -28.14 -12.81 23.65
N PRO A 17 -27.71 -14.04 24.05
CA PRO A 17 -28.40 -14.81 25.08
C PRO A 17 -28.47 -14.10 26.44
N THR A 18 -27.45 -13.30 26.76
CA THR A 18 -27.41 -12.51 27.99
C THR A 18 -28.39 -11.34 27.95
N CYS A 19 -28.62 -10.73 26.79
CA CYS A 19 -29.67 -9.71 26.63
C CYS A 19 -31.07 -10.31 26.86
N ARG A 20 -31.33 -11.52 26.33
CA ARG A 20 -32.59 -12.25 26.58
C ARG A 20 -32.78 -12.62 28.05
N LEU A 21 -31.70 -12.99 28.74
CA LEU A 21 -31.74 -13.30 30.17
C LEU A 21 -32.21 -12.12 31.03
N ILE A 22 -31.82 -10.89 30.66
CA ILE A 22 -32.09 -9.68 31.45
C ILE A 22 -33.39 -8.95 31.05
N GLU A 23 -34.25 -9.53 30.20
CA GLU A 23 -35.51 -8.88 29.78
C GLU A 23 -36.40 -8.48 30.97
N THR A 24 -36.51 -9.37 31.96
CA THR A 24 -37.29 -9.12 33.18
C THR A 24 -36.67 -7.99 34.02
N VAL A 25 -35.35 -7.95 34.10
CA VAL A 25 -34.59 -6.88 34.78
C VAL A 25 -34.80 -5.53 34.08
N ALA A 26 -34.72 -5.49 32.75
CA ALA A 26 -34.96 -4.28 31.98
C ALA A 26 -36.39 -3.76 32.17
N THR A 27 -37.37 -4.67 32.20
CA THR A 27 -38.78 -4.35 32.48
C THR A 27 -38.95 -3.72 33.87
N GLU A 28 -38.34 -4.32 34.88
CA GLU A 28 -38.39 -3.83 36.26
C GLU A 28 -37.76 -2.42 36.37
N LEU A 29 -36.60 -2.19 35.75
CA LEU A 29 -35.93 -0.89 35.77
C LEU A 29 -36.72 0.20 35.03
N GLN A 30 -37.39 -0.14 33.93
CA GLN A 30 -38.25 0.82 33.22
C GLN A 30 -39.50 1.16 34.04
N GLN A 31 -40.11 0.19 34.72
CA GLN A 31 -41.25 0.43 35.62
C GLN A 31 -40.89 1.29 36.83
N ARG A 32 -39.68 1.13 37.37
CA ARG A 32 -39.14 1.99 38.44
C ARG A 32 -38.83 3.41 37.95
N GLY A 33 -38.72 3.61 36.64
CA GLY A 33 -38.55 4.91 36.00
C GLY A 33 -37.09 5.38 35.87
N ASP A 34 -36.12 4.60 36.31
CA ASP A 34 -34.69 4.94 36.22
C ASP A 34 -34.10 4.61 34.85
N LEU A 35 -34.64 3.62 34.14
CA LEU A 35 -34.25 3.29 32.77
C LEU A 35 -34.93 4.25 31.78
N LYS A 36 -34.19 5.26 31.32
CA LYS A 36 -34.69 6.35 30.48
C LYS A 36 -34.60 6.10 28.99
N ALA A 37 -33.69 5.23 28.55
CA ALA A 37 -33.57 4.86 27.15
C ALA A 37 -33.11 3.41 27.00
N ILE A 38 -33.65 2.73 25.99
CA ILE A 38 -33.25 1.39 25.58
C ILE A 38 -32.97 1.44 24.08
N TYR A 39 -31.82 0.94 23.66
CA TYR A 39 -31.41 0.88 22.26
C TYR A 39 -31.19 -0.57 21.86
N SER A 40 -31.81 -0.99 20.75
CA SER A 40 -31.65 -2.33 20.20
C SER A 40 -30.95 -2.31 18.85
N GLN A 41 -29.88 -3.10 18.74
CA GLN A 41 -29.00 -3.12 17.56
C GLN A 41 -29.53 -3.95 16.40
N ASP A 42 -30.46 -4.88 16.64
CA ASP A 42 -30.90 -5.88 15.67
C ASP A 42 -32.42 -6.01 15.55
N ASN A 43 -33.16 -5.84 16.66
CA ASN A 43 -34.61 -5.89 16.66
C ASN A 43 -35.21 -4.77 17.53
N PRO A 44 -35.82 -3.72 16.94
CA PRO A 44 -36.44 -2.64 17.70
C PRO A 44 -37.70 -3.07 18.48
N ALA A 45 -38.23 -4.28 18.27
CA ALA A 45 -39.32 -4.84 19.06
C ALA A 45 -38.85 -5.60 20.31
N PHE A 46 -37.52 -5.69 20.54
CA PHE A 46 -36.92 -6.39 21.67
C PHE A 46 -36.27 -5.40 22.66
N PRO A 47 -36.52 -5.52 23.98
CA PRO A 47 -37.42 -6.46 24.65
C PRO A 47 -38.90 -6.12 24.43
N ALA A 48 -39.75 -7.15 24.36
CA ALA A 48 -41.16 -6.96 24.06
C ALA A 48 -41.88 -6.17 25.16
N GLY A 49 -42.67 -5.16 24.75
CA GLY A 49 -43.48 -4.35 25.67
C GLY A 49 -42.75 -3.22 26.38
N LEU A 50 -41.47 -2.99 26.06
CA LEU A 50 -40.71 -1.83 26.51
C LEU A 50 -40.65 -0.75 25.42
N ASP A 51 -40.43 0.50 25.83
CA ASP A 51 -40.12 1.59 24.90
C ASP A 51 -38.66 1.49 24.44
N VAL A 52 -38.45 0.93 23.25
CA VAL A 52 -37.13 0.63 22.67
C VAL A 52 -36.92 1.46 21.40
N ALA A 53 -35.79 2.15 21.34
CA ALA A 53 -35.35 2.85 20.16
C ALA A 53 -34.58 1.92 19.21
N ASP A 54 -34.87 2.05 17.91
CA ASP A 54 -34.13 1.37 16.84
C ASP A 54 -32.71 1.92 16.73
N ASP A 55 -31.74 1.05 16.96
CA ASP A 55 -30.32 1.31 16.75
C ASP A 55 -29.73 0.35 15.70
N GLY A 56 -30.53 -0.10 14.73
CA GLY A 56 -30.08 -0.95 13.62
C GLY A 56 -29.05 -0.28 12.71
N LYS A 57 -28.96 1.06 12.73
CA LYS A 57 -27.89 1.84 12.09
C LYS A 57 -26.67 2.06 12.99
N LEU A 58 -26.77 1.73 14.28
CA LEU A 58 -25.72 1.76 15.29
C LEU A 58 -25.20 3.17 15.64
N GLU A 59 -26.00 4.22 15.39
CA GLU A 59 -25.65 5.60 15.76
C GLU A 59 -25.57 5.76 17.30
N ALA A 60 -26.51 5.16 18.03
CA ALA A 60 -26.53 5.19 19.49
C ALA A 60 -25.31 4.44 20.05
N SER A 61 -25.12 3.21 19.60
CA SER A 61 -24.01 2.34 19.99
C SER A 61 -22.64 2.98 19.69
N PHE A 62 -22.51 3.69 18.56
CA PHE A 62 -21.31 4.43 18.20
C PHE A 62 -21.03 5.58 19.19
N HIS A 63 -21.99 6.49 19.38
CA HIS A 63 -21.79 7.65 20.26
C HIS A 63 -21.66 7.30 21.74
N LEU A 64 -22.22 6.16 22.18
CA LEU A 64 -22.06 5.65 23.56
C LEU A 64 -20.77 4.83 23.75
N GLY A 65 -20.01 4.54 22.69
CA GLY A 65 -18.82 3.71 22.78
C GLY A 65 -19.13 2.31 23.32
N THR A 66 -20.13 1.65 22.72
CA THR A 66 -20.61 0.33 23.16
C THR A 66 -19.84 -0.78 22.46
N ASP A 67 -18.96 -1.48 23.19
CA ASP A 67 -18.17 -2.60 22.64
C ASP A 67 -18.84 -3.97 22.83
N ILE A 68 -19.65 -4.11 23.88
CA ILE A 68 -20.28 -5.35 24.31
C ILE A 68 -21.73 -5.06 24.67
N VAL A 69 -22.62 -6.03 24.48
CA VAL A 69 -24.02 -5.98 24.90
C VAL A 69 -24.38 -7.19 25.77
N PRO A 70 -25.26 -7.05 26.78
CA PRO A 70 -25.88 -5.80 27.20
C PRO A 70 -24.86 -4.85 27.85
N THR A 71 -25.03 -3.55 27.66
CA THR A 71 -24.29 -2.52 28.39
C THR A 71 -25.29 -1.57 29.03
N LEU A 72 -25.16 -1.38 30.35
CA LEU A 72 -25.95 -0.44 31.13
C LEU A 72 -25.07 0.75 31.52
N ILE A 73 -25.51 1.96 31.19
CA ILE A 73 -24.77 3.20 31.37
C ILE A 73 -25.58 4.11 32.29
N ARG A 74 -24.97 4.63 33.35
CA ARG A 74 -25.55 5.70 34.18
C ARG A 74 -25.05 7.05 33.69
N ARG A 75 -25.98 7.97 33.50
CA ARG A 75 -25.69 9.37 33.22
C ARG A 75 -26.22 10.28 34.31
N GLU A 76 -25.46 11.32 34.61
CA GLU A 76 -25.80 12.40 35.53
C GLU A 76 -25.28 13.71 34.93
N ASP A 77 -26.11 14.76 34.89
CA ASP A 77 -25.78 16.06 34.28
C ASP A 77 -25.20 15.95 32.85
N GLY A 78 -25.73 15.00 32.06
CA GLY A 78 -25.31 14.77 30.68
C GLY A 78 -23.93 14.12 30.54
N ARG A 79 -23.36 13.56 31.61
CA ARG A 79 -22.10 12.81 31.56
C ARG A 79 -22.30 11.38 32.01
N GLU A 80 -21.59 10.45 31.39
CA GLU A 80 -21.50 9.09 31.89
C GLU A 80 -20.73 9.07 33.22
N THR A 81 -21.32 8.50 34.27
CA THR A 81 -20.72 8.38 35.61
C THR A 81 -20.37 6.94 35.97
N ALA A 82 -21.03 5.96 35.36
CA ALA A 82 -20.72 4.54 35.53
C ALA A 82 -21.21 3.72 34.32
N ARG A 83 -20.54 2.58 34.06
CA ARG A 83 -20.98 1.57 33.10
C ARG A 83 -20.82 0.15 33.67
N VAL A 84 -21.72 -0.74 33.28
CA VAL A 84 -21.63 -2.17 33.53
C VAL A 84 -21.85 -2.91 32.21
N ILE A 85 -21.04 -3.94 31.98
CA ILE A 85 -21.00 -4.70 30.72
C ILE A 85 -21.36 -6.15 31.01
N GLY A 86 -22.18 -6.75 30.15
CA GLY A 86 -22.74 -8.07 30.40
C GLY A 86 -23.71 -8.05 31.58
N TRP A 87 -23.89 -9.20 32.21
CA TRP A 87 -24.70 -9.33 33.40
C TRP A 87 -23.81 -9.75 34.57
N HIS A 88 -23.78 -8.94 35.63
CA HIS A 88 -23.29 -9.34 36.94
C HIS A 88 -24.23 -8.73 37.97
N ARG A 89 -24.93 -9.56 38.74
CA ARG A 89 -26.03 -9.12 39.61
C ARG A 89 -25.57 -8.00 40.54
N GLY A 90 -24.45 -8.20 41.26
CA GLY A 90 -23.94 -7.20 42.19
C GLY A 90 -23.53 -5.88 41.53
N GLU A 91 -23.03 -5.91 40.28
CA GLU A 91 -22.65 -4.68 39.58
C GLU A 91 -23.88 -3.92 39.10
N TRP A 92 -24.88 -4.64 38.57
CA TRP A 92 -26.17 -4.08 38.19
C TRP A 92 -26.93 -3.52 39.40
N GLN A 93 -26.92 -4.20 40.54
CA GLN A 93 -27.51 -3.69 41.79
C GLN A 93 -26.79 -2.43 42.28
N ASN A 94 -25.45 -2.40 42.20
CA ASN A 94 -24.67 -1.22 42.58
C ASN A 94 -24.92 -0.02 41.67
N ILE A 95 -24.89 -0.20 40.35
CA ILE A 95 -25.12 0.90 39.40
C ILE A 95 -26.57 1.36 39.42
N THR A 96 -27.55 0.50 39.72
CA THR A 96 -28.97 0.88 39.75
C THR A 96 -29.42 1.41 41.12
N GLY A 97 -28.77 0.97 42.20
CA GLY A 97 -29.23 1.19 43.58
C GLY A 97 -30.37 0.25 44.01
N VAL A 98 -30.68 -0.77 43.21
CA VAL A 98 -31.80 -1.70 43.45
C VAL A 98 -31.28 -3.02 44.00
N ASN A 99 -31.34 -3.21 45.32
CA ASN A 99 -30.71 -4.35 46.00
C ASN A 99 -31.35 -5.73 45.72
N ASP A 100 -32.60 -5.77 45.25
CA ASP A 100 -33.36 -6.98 44.96
C ASP A 100 -33.40 -7.32 43.46
N LEU A 101 -32.66 -6.57 42.62
CA LEU A 101 -32.67 -6.73 41.18
C LEU A 101 -32.11 -8.10 40.75
N GLY A 102 -32.88 -8.85 39.95
CA GLY A 102 -32.42 -10.09 39.32
C GLY A 102 -32.06 -11.22 40.29
N CYS A 103 -32.69 -11.29 41.46
CA CYS A 103 -32.44 -12.34 42.47
C CYS A 103 -32.63 -13.78 41.93
N ASP A 104 -33.54 -13.96 40.97
CA ASP A 104 -33.84 -15.27 40.37
C ASP A 104 -32.94 -15.63 39.16
N LEU A 105 -32.07 -14.71 38.73
CA LEU A 105 -31.12 -14.93 37.63
C LEU A 105 -29.80 -15.51 38.16
N PRO A 106 -28.94 -16.11 37.32
CA PRO A 106 -27.56 -16.42 37.69
C PRO A 106 -26.78 -15.20 38.17
N ASP A 107 -25.73 -15.40 38.98
CA ASP A 107 -24.93 -14.29 39.51
C ASP A 107 -24.22 -13.49 38.40
N GLU A 108 -23.75 -14.17 37.35
CA GLU A 108 -23.06 -13.55 36.23
C GLU A 108 -23.31 -14.27 34.89
N ARG A 109 -23.25 -13.52 33.79
CA ARG A 109 -23.16 -14.00 32.42
C ARG A 109 -22.36 -13.02 31.56
N PRO A 110 -21.42 -13.52 30.72
CA PRO A 110 -20.69 -12.66 29.80
C PRO A 110 -21.63 -12.06 28.75
N GLY A 111 -21.34 -10.84 28.30
CA GLY A 111 -22.00 -10.23 27.15
C GLY A 111 -21.51 -10.80 25.80
N CYS A 112 -22.11 -10.33 24.72
CA CYS A 112 -21.67 -10.58 23.35
C CYS A 112 -21.08 -9.30 22.73
N GLY A 113 -20.19 -9.43 21.74
CA GLY A 113 -19.69 -8.28 21.00
C GLY A 113 -20.83 -7.45 20.38
N SER A 114 -20.75 -6.14 20.56
CA SER A 114 -21.66 -5.17 19.94
C SER A 114 -21.55 -5.25 18.41
N LEU A 115 -22.66 -5.03 17.70
CA LEU A 115 -22.62 -4.93 16.23
C LEU A 115 -21.78 -3.73 15.76
N SER A 116 -21.61 -2.68 16.59
CA SER A 116 -20.79 -1.51 16.26
C SER A 116 -19.28 -1.81 16.21
N VAL A 117 -18.82 -2.90 16.82
CA VAL A 117 -17.42 -3.34 16.78
C VAL A 117 -17.19 -4.56 15.91
N ALA A 118 -18.19 -4.96 15.12
CA ALA A 118 -18.01 -6.02 14.14
C ALA A 118 -16.91 -5.66 13.13
N PRO A 119 -16.17 -6.65 12.58
CA PRO A 119 -15.06 -6.37 11.66
C PRO A 119 -15.44 -5.43 10.52
N GLY A 120 -14.77 -4.28 10.47
CA GLY A 120 -14.98 -3.23 9.46
C GLY A 120 -16.08 -2.21 9.76
N MET A 121 -16.81 -2.34 10.88
CA MET A 121 -17.86 -1.39 11.26
C MET A 121 -17.32 -0.11 11.88
N ALA A 122 -16.17 -0.15 12.56
CA ALA A 122 -15.58 1.04 13.17
C ALA A 122 -15.39 2.18 12.15
N GLU A 123 -14.84 1.88 10.97
CA GLU A 123 -14.63 2.91 9.94
C GLU A 123 -15.93 3.30 9.22
N GLU A 124 -16.89 2.39 9.10
CA GLU A 124 -18.22 2.69 8.55
C GLU A 124 -19.00 3.65 9.46
N LEU A 125 -18.96 3.42 10.77
CA LEU A 125 -19.63 4.26 11.75
C LEU A 125 -18.92 5.60 11.93
N GLN A 126 -17.58 5.61 11.95
CA GLN A 126 -16.81 6.85 11.92
C GLN A 126 -17.14 7.67 10.67
N ALA A 127 -17.23 7.03 9.50
CA ALA A 127 -17.59 7.71 8.26
C ALA A 127 -19.02 8.28 8.24
N ARG A 128 -19.96 7.64 8.94
CA ARG A 128 -21.38 8.03 8.93
C ARG A 128 -21.74 9.04 10.02
N PHE A 129 -21.15 8.91 11.20
CA PHE A 129 -21.60 9.59 12.42
C PHE A 129 -20.49 10.34 13.14
N GLY A 130 -19.22 10.12 12.79
CA GLY A 130 -18.07 10.75 13.42
C GLY A 130 -17.43 11.83 12.55
N ASP A 131 -16.43 12.51 13.12
CA ASP A 131 -15.56 13.42 12.39
C ASP A 131 -14.45 12.62 11.69
N THR A 132 -14.29 12.80 10.39
CA THR A 132 -13.38 11.95 9.58
C THR A 132 -12.06 12.63 9.22
N ASP A 133 -11.94 13.94 9.46
CA ASP A 133 -10.84 14.81 9.00
C ASP A 133 -10.51 14.67 7.49
N LEU A 134 -11.44 14.10 6.71
CA LEU A 134 -11.33 13.95 5.26
C LEU A 134 -11.77 15.25 4.58
N GLU A 135 -10.93 15.78 3.70
CA GLU A 135 -11.16 17.04 2.99
C GLU A 135 -11.38 16.85 1.48
N ALA A 136 -11.05 15.67 0.93
CA ALA A 136 -11.27 15.40 -0.48
C ALA A 136 -12.76 15.44 -0.81
N ARG A 137 -13.09 16.01 -1.98
CA ARG A 137 -14.49 16.16 -2.39
C ARG A 137 -15.19 14.80 -2.43
N ALA A 138 -16.37 14.72 -1.84
CA ALA A 138 -17.28 13.60 -2.05
C ALA A 138 -17.79 13.63 -3.50
N VAL A 139 -18.00 12.45 -4.05
CA VAL A 139 -18.51 12.29 -5.40
C VAL A 139 -19.69 11.34 -5.34
N ASP A 140 -20.86 11.84 -5.73
CA ASP A 140 -22.04 11.02 -5.84
C ASP A 140 -21.95 10.07 -7.04
N ILE A 141 -22.49 8.88 -6.83
CA ILE A 141 -22.64 7.85 -7.85
C ILE A 141 -24.01 8.04 -8.47
N ASP A 142 -24.04 8.39 -9.76
CA ASP A 142 -25.28 8.45 -10.55
C ASP A 142 -25.95 7.07 -10.57
N PHE A 143 -27.14 6.93 -9.97
CA PHE A 143 -27.94 5.71 -10.04
C PHE A 143 -28.59 5.58 -11.43
N PRO A 144 -28.60 4.40 -12.08
CA PRO A 144 -28.28 3.07 -11.58
C PRO A 144 -26.84 2.59 -11.83
N ASP A 145 -25.92 3.47 -12.19
CA ASP A 145 -24.60 3.08 -12.67
C ASP A 145 -23.69 2.57 -11.55
N ASP A 146 -22.88 1.57 -11.88
CA ASP A 146 -21.93 0.96 -10.95
C ASP A 146 -20.71 1.89 -10.73
N PRO A 147 -20.20 2.04 -9.49
CA PRO A 147 -19.09 2.93 -9.19
C PRO A 147 -17.78 2.57 -9.91
N ILE A 148 -17.58 1.32 -10.33
CA ILE A 148 -16.40 0.91 -11.11
C ILE A 148 -16.56 1.40 -12.56
N GLU A 149 -17.75 1.27 -13.15
CA GLU A 149 -18.04 1.80 -14.49
C GLU A 149 -17.89 3.33 -14.53
N GLN A 150 -18.38 4.04 -13.51
CA GLN A 150 -18.16 5.49 -13.43
C GLN A 150 -16.69 5.88 -13.27
N ALA A 151 -15.86 5.03 -12.64
CA ALA A 151 -14.42 5.28 -12.58
C ALA A 151 -13.77 5.13 -13.96
N PHE A 152 -14.24 4.20 -14.80
CA PHE A 152 -13.81 4.11 -16.21
C PHE A 152 -14.24 5.34 -17.00
N ASP A 153 -15.52 5.72 -16.93
CA ASP A 153 -16.08 6.86 -17.70
C ASP A 153 -15.41 8.19 -17.36
N ARG A 154 -15.01 8.36 -16.10
CA ARG A 154 -14.31 9.57 -15.61
C ARG A 154 -12.80 9.52 -15.83
N GLY A 155 -12.27 8.43 -16.40
CA GLY A 155 -10.85 8.26 -16.68
C GLY A 155 -9.98 8.11 -15.42
N TRP A 156 -10.55 7.58 -14.34
CA TRP A 156 -9.87 7.43 -13.05
C TRP A 156 -9.13 6.10 -12.87
N SER A 157 -9.20 5.26 -13.90
CA SER A 157 -8.55 3.95 -13.94
C SER A 157 -7.40 3.94 -14.95
N ASP A 158 -6.54 2.96 -14.77
CA ASP A 158 -5.46 2.60 -15.67
C ASP A 158 -5.90 1.57 -16.73
N GLY A 159 -7.21 1.44 -16.97
CA GLY A 159 -7.79 0.40 -17.85
C GLY A 159 -8.12 -0.90 -17.12
N LEU A 160 -7.72 -1.07 -15.85
CA LEU A 160 -8.18 -2.14 -14.98
C LEU A 160 -9.24 -1.62 -13.99
N PRO A 161 -10.16 -2.47 -13.50
CA PRO A 161 -11.08 -2.09 -12.44
C PRO A 161 -10.36 -1.51 -11.21
N VAL A 162 -10.96 -0.49 -10.60
CA VAL A 162 -10.47 0.11 -9.35
C VAL A 162 -11.43 -0.21 -8.21
N VAL A 163 -10.91 -0.23 -6.98
CA VAL A 163 -11.76 -0.34 -5.79
C VAL A 163 -12.34 1.06 -5.48
N PRO A 164 -13.67 1.23 -5.39
CA PRO A 164 -14.24 2.53 -5.05
C PRO A 164 -13.73 3.03 -3.69
N PRO A 165 -13.14 4.23 -3.62
CA PRO A 165 -12.51 4.74 -2.40
C PRO A 165 -13.55 5.38 -1.47
N THR A 166 -14.44 4.56 -0.90
CA THR A 166 -15.43 5.05 0.08
C THR A 166 -14.73 5.65 1.31
N PRO A 167 -15.36 6.60 2.02
CA PRO A 167 -14.76 7.20 3.22
C PRO A 167 -14.28 6.16 4.24
N ALA A 168 -15.07 5.11 4.51
CA ALA A 168 -14.68 4.02 5.40
C ALA A 168 -13.41 3.27 4.94
N ARG A 169 -13.24 3.04 3.63
CA ARG A 169 -12.03 2.40 3.08
C ARG A 169 -10.81 3.32 3.16
N VAL A 170 -11.01 4.63 2.97
CA VAL A 170 -9.95 5.63 3.10
C VAL A 170 -9.50 5.76 4.55
N LEU A 171 -10.43 5.86 5.51
CA LEU A 171 -10.13 5.85 6.95
C LEU A 171 -9.34 4.59 7.34
N ARG A 172 -9.74 3.41 6.85
CA ARG A 172 -9.00 2.17 7.08
C ARG A 172 -7.60 2.22 6.48
N MET A 173 -7.43 2.77 5.28
CA MET A 173 -6.12 2.92 4.64
C MET A 173 -5.20 3.85 5.45
N LEU A 174 -5.75 4.93 6.00
CA LEU A 174 -5.02 5.90 6.81
C LEU A 174 -4.46 5.30 8.10
N GLN A 175 -5.06 4.25 8.66
CA GLN A 175 -4.48 3.48 9.79
C GLN A 175 -3.10 2.87 9.45
N GLY A 176 -2.73 2.79 8.17
CA GLY A 176 -1.42 2.35 7.70
C GLY A 176 -0.28 3.36 7.90
N THR A 177 -0.57 4.56 8.41
CA THR A 177 0.39 5.62 8.68
C THR A 177 0.03 6.41 9.94
N SER A 178 1.01 7.09 10.52
CA SER A 178 0.82 8.08 11.60
C SER A 178 0.75 9.53 11.09
N ARG A 179 0.93 9.73 9.77
CA ARG A 179 0.87 11.06 9.14
C ARG A 179 -0.56 11.57 9.09
N GLN A 180 -0.71 12.89 9.19
CA GLN A 180 -2.03 13.54 9.20
C GLN A 180 -2.65 13.52 7.79
N PRO A 181 -3.97 13.28 7.63
CA PRO A 181 -4.61 13.17 6.32
C PRO A 181 -4.42 14.39 5.41
N ASN A 182 -4.41 15.60 5.99
CA ASN A 182 -4.24 16.87 5.28
C ASN A 182 -2.78 17.26 5.03
N GLU A 183 -1.81 16.48 5.50
CA GLU A 183 -0.40 16.76 5.28
C GLU A 183 -0.07 16.72 3.77
N ILE A 184 0.54 17.78 3.27
CA ILE A 184 0.94 17.90 1.86
C ILE A 184 2.23 17.11 1.63
N LEU A 185 2.17 16.17 0.68
CA LEU A 185 3.29 15.35 0.25
C LEU A 185 4.11 16.04 -0.85
N GLY A 186 3.43 16.81 -1.71
CA GLY A 186 4.04 17.49 -2.85
C GLY A 186 3.02 17.69 -3.97
N THR A 187 3.53 17.95 -5.18
CA THR A 187 2.70 18.11 -6.39
C THR A 187 2.99 16.99 -7.38
N ILE A 188 1.95 16.34 -7.90
CA ILE A 188 2.13 15.22 -8.84
C ILE A 188 2.25 15.76 -10.27
N PRO A 189 3.35 15.47 -10.99
CA PRO A 189 3.47 15.78 -12.40
C PRO A 189 2.51 14.92 -13.25
N PRO A 190 2.09 15.36 -14.46
CA PRO A 190 2.45 16.61 -15.13
C PRO A 190 1.58 17.84 -14.85
N SER A 191 0.35 17.68 -14.37
CA SER A 191 -0.54 18.82 -14.07
C SER A 191 -0.10 19.67 -12.87
N GLY A 192 0.65 19.08 -11.93
CA GLY A 192 1.11 19.72 -10.71
C GLY A 192 0.07 19.78 -9.58
N ALA A 193 -0.97 18.94 -9.60
CA ALA A 193 -1.96 18.92 -8.53
C ALA A 193 -1.35 18.52 -7.17
N VAL A 194 -1.77 19.20 -6.10
CA VAL A 194 -1.31 18.93 -4.73
C VAL A 194 -1.79 17.55 -4.27
N CYS A 195 -0.84 16.71 -3.86
CA CYS A 195 -1.06 15.43 -3.20
C CYS A 195 -0.97 15.59 -1.69
N THR A 196 -2.03 15.21 -0.98
CA THR A 196 -2.04 15.05 0.48
C THR A 196 -1.96 13.56 0.83
N VAL A 197 -1.72 13.25 2.10
CA VAL A 197 -1.79 11.86 2.61
C VAL A 197 -3.15 11.23 2.31
N GLU A 198 -4.25 11.97 2.47
CA GLU A 198 -5.60 11.53 2.10
C GLU A 198 -5.71 11.18 0.61
N LYS A 199 -5.22 12.04 -0.29
CA LYS A 199 -5.27 11.77 -1.74
C LYS A 199 -4.40 10.59 -2.13
N ALA A 200 -3.26 10.40 -1.46
CA ALA A 200 -2.45 9.20 -1.63
C ALA A 200 -3.20 7.95 -1.14
N ALA A 201 -3.91 8.03 0.00
CA ALA A 201 -4.71 6.94 0.53
C ALA A 201 -5.87 6.57 -0.40
N ILE A 202 -6.57 7.56 -0.98
CA ILE A 202 -7.62 7.35 -2.00
C ILE A 202 -7.08 6.52 -3.17
N ASN A 203 -5.95 6.92 -3.75
CA ASN A 203 -5.34 6.21 -4.88
C ASN A 203 -4.81 4.83 -4.49
N ALA A 204 -4.27 4.67 -3.27
CA ALA A 204 -3.87 3.38 -2.75
C ALA A 204 -5.07 2.43 -2.56
N VAL A 205 -6.20 2.94 -2.07
CA VAL A 205 -7.46 2.17 -2.01
C VAL A 205 -7.87 1.76 -3.41
N MET A 206 -7.92 2.69 -4.36
CA MET A 206 -8.29 2.42 -5.76
C MET A 206 -7.42 1.35 -6.41
N ALA A 207 -6.11 1.37 -6.14
CA ALA A 207 -5.17 0.35 -6.62
C ALA A 207 -5.44 -1.03 -5.99
N GLY A 208 -6.15 -1.08 -4.87
CA GLY A 208 -6.41 -2.28 -4.10
C GLY A 208 -5.35 -2.56 -3.04
N CYS A 209 -4.58 -1.57 -2.58
CA CYS A 209 -3.65 -1.76 -1.47
C CYS A 209 -4.36 -2.18 -0.18
N ARG A 210 -3.60 -2.78 0.76
CA ARG A 210 -4.00 -2.93 2.16
C ARG A 210 -3.31 -1.84 3.00
N PRO A 211 -3.85 -1.46 4.18
CA PRO A 211 -3.27 -0.42 5.02
C PRO A 211 -1.79 -0.67 5.35
N GLU A 212 -1.39 -1.91 5.58
CA GLU A 212 0.01 -2.23 5.91
C GLU A 212 1.00 -1.96 4.78
N TYR A 213 0.53 -1.80 3.53
CA TYR A 213 1.34 -1.43 2.36
C TYR A 213 1.53 0.09 2.25
N PHE A 214 0.68 0.87 2.90
CA PHE A 214 0.55 2.30 2.64
C PHE A 214 1.84 3.08 2.93
N ARG A 215 2.57 2.72 3.99
CA ARG A 215 3.89 3.30 4.28
C ARG A 215 4.90 3.12 3.14
N VAL A 216 4.84 1.99 2.42
CA VAL A 216 5.72 1.71 1.28
C VAL A 216 5.32 2.58 0.09
N VAL A 217 4.01 2.74 -0.13
CA VAL A 217 3.47 3.67 -1.15
C VAL A 217 3.94 5.10 -0.87
N LEU A 218 3.83 5.56 0.38
CA LEU A 218 4.26 6.91 0.77
C LEU A 218 5.77 7.12 0.58
N ALA A 219 6.60 6.14 0.97
CA ALA A 219 8.04 6.21 0.76
C ALA A 219 8.41 6.18 -0.74
N ALA A 220 7.70 5.38 -1.54
CA ALA A 220 7.93 5.31 -2.98
C ALA A 220 7.50 6.61 -3.68
N LEU A 221 6.41 7.24 -3.20
CA LEU A 221 5.99 8.56 -3.65
C LEU A 221 7.01 9.64 -3.28
N ASP A 222 7.51 9.64 -2.04
CA ASP A 222 8.57 10.56 -1.60
C ASP A 222 9.82 10.44 -2.48
N ALA A 223 10.28 9.22 -2.72
CA ALA A 223 11.38 8.97 -3.63
C ALA A 223 11.05 9.50 -5.04
N ALA A 224 9.82 9.30 -5.55
CA ALA A 224 9.45 9.67 -6.92
C ALA A 224 9.35 11.18 -7.12
N MET A 225 9.16 11.94 -6.04
CA MET A 225 9.18 13.39 -6.06
C MET A 225 10.59 13.97 -5.91
N ASP A 226 11.61 13.14 -5.68
CA ASP A 226 13.01 13.59 -5.68
C ASP A 226 13.36 14.17 -7.07
N PRO A 227 13.91 15.39 -7.15
CA PRO A 227 14.32 16.00 -8.41
C PRO A 227 15.25 15.12 -9.26
N ASP A 228 16.12 14.32 -8.63
CA ASP A 228 17.07 13.44 -9.33
C ASP A 228 16.35 12.29 -10.07
N PHE A 229 15.13 11.91 -9.64
CA PHE A 229 14.33 10.92 -10.37
C PHE A 229 13.70 11.49 -11.65
N ALA A 230 13.57 12.81 -11.77
CA ALA A 230 13.05 13.50 -12.94
C ALA A 230 11.66 13.01 -13.43
N TRP A 231 10.73 12.78 -12.48
CA TRP A 231 9.43 12.14 -12.76
C TRP A 231 8.59 12.84 -13.85
N GLN A 232 8.62 14.17 -13.92
CA GLN A 232 7.99 14.95 -14.98
C GLN A 232 8.43 14.50 -16.38
N GLY A 233 9.75 14.38 -16.57
CA GLY A 233 10.35 13.96 -17.84
C GLY A 233 10.00 12.51 -18.16
N LEU A 234 10.02 11.65 -17.13
CA LEU A 234 9.65 10.24 -17.24
C LEU A 234 8.20 10.08 -17.74
N MET A 235 7.25 10.86 -17.24
CA MET A 235 5.83 10.73 -17.62
C MET A 235 5.49 11.40 -18.96
N SER A 236 6.29 12.37 -19.39
CA SER A 236 6.07 13.10 -20.66
C SER A 236 6.89 12.54 -21.83
N THR A 237 7.62 11.45 -21.61
CA THR A 237 8.54 10.86 -22.59
C THR A 237 7.80 10.11 -23.71
N THR A 238 8.37 10.13 -24.91
CA THR A 238 7.89 9.31 -26.03
C THR A 238 8.39 7.87 -25.97
N MET A 239 9.37 7.57 -25.11
CA MET A 239 10.00 6.25 -24.95
C MET A 239 9.12 5.24 -24.19
N GLY A 240 8.02 5.71 -23.59
CA GLY A 240 7.07 4.81 -22.91
C GLY A 240 7.46 4.41 -21.49
N ALA A 241 8.17 5.27 -20.75
CA ALA A 241 8.68 4.90 -19.43
C ALA A 241 7.59 4.82 -18.35
N GLY A 242 7.74 3.85 -17.44
CA GLY A 242 6.99 3.69 -16.20
C GLY A 242 7.91 3.73 -14.97
N VAL A 243 7.32 3.53 -13.78
CA VAL A 243 8.03 3.49 -12.50
C VAL A 243 8.16 2.05 -12.00
N CYS A 244 9.39 1.62 -11.79
CA CYS A 244 9.71 0.36 -11.12
C CYS A 244 10.04 0.66 -9.65
N VAL A 245 9.50 -0.13 -8.72
CA VAL A 245 9.70 0.00 -7.27
C VAL A 245 10.32 -1.28 -6.73
N VAL A 246 11.55 -1.19 -6.23
CA VAL A 246 12.24 -2.28 -5.52
C VAL A 246 12.11 -2.05 -4.02
N VAL A 247 11.66 -3.05 -3.27
CA VAL A 247 11.48 -2.96 -1.82
C VAL A 247 12.49 -3.85 -1.10
N ASN A 248 13.14 -3.27 -0.10
CA ASN A 248 14.18 -3.90 0.71
C ASN A 248 13.77 -4.02 2.17
N GLY A 249 14.40 -4.95 2.87
CA GLY A 249 14.36 -5.08 4.32
C GLY A 249 13.10 -5.74 4.91
N PRO A 250 12.96 -5.68 6.25
CA PRO A 250 11.92 -6.42 6.98
C PRO A 250 10.48 -6.11 6.57
N VAL A 251 10.20 -4.91 6.04
CA VAL A 251 8.85 -4.54 5.61
C VAL A 251 8.34 -5.46 4.49
N ALA A 252 9.21 -5.85 3.54
CA ALA A 252 8.84 -6.70 2.42
C ALA A 252 8.30 -8.05 2.93
N ARG A 253 9.00 -8.67 3.89
CA ARG A 253 8.55 -9.91 4.53
C ARG A 253 7.27 -9.72 5.35
N ARG A 254 7.19 -8.65 6.14
CA ARG A 254 6.03 -8.35 7.01
C ARG A 254 4.73 -8.20 6.21
N ILE A 255 4.79 -7.54 5.05
CA ILE A 255 3.61 -7.35 4.19
C ILE A 255 3.43 -8.47 3.16
N GLY A 256 4.30 -9.47 3.21
CA GLY A 256 4.23 -10.68 2.39
C GLY A 256 4.57 -10.45 0.92
N MET A 257 5.42 -9.50 0.56
CA MET A 257 5.86 -9.31 -0.84
C MET A 257 6.59 -10.54 -1.37
N ASN A 258 6.37 -10.84 -2.66
CA ASN A 258 7.09 -11.89 -3.36
C ASN A 258 8.46 -11.37 -3.83
N ALA A 259 9.51 -12.10 -3.48
CA ALA A 259 10.89 -11.93 -3.97
C ALA A 259 11.42 -13.18 -4.70
N GLN A 260 10.57 -14.19 -4.90
CA GLN A 260 10.95 -15.55 -5.30
C GLN A 260 10.49 -15.84 -6.75
N HIS A 261 9.91 -17.01 -7.00
CA HIS A 261 9.40 -17.41 -8.31
C HIS A 261 8.45 -16.36 -8.90
N GLY A 262 8.72 -15.95 -10.14
CA GLY A 262 7.90 -14.96 -10.83
C GLY A 262 7.87 -13.59 -10.16
N ALA A 263 8.92 -13.18 -9.42
CA ALA A 263 8.98 -11.91 -8.67
C ALA A 263 8.62 -10.67 -9.51
N LEU A 264 8.95 -10.66 -10.80
CA LEU A 264 8.67 -9.56 -11.74
C LEU A 264 7.33 -9.70 -12.48
N GLY A 265 6.59 -10.79 -12.25
CA GLY A 265 5.33 -11.10 -12.92
C GLY A 265 4.10 -10.65 -12.13
N HIS A 266 3.00 -11.39 -12.24
CA HIS A 266 1.74 -11.08 -11.52
C HIS A 266 1.89 -11.12 -9.99
N GLY A 267 2.97 -11.72 -9.47
CA GLY A 267 3.36 -11.67 -8.07
C GLY A 267 2.22 -11.95 -7.11
N ASN A 268 2.07 -11.09 -6.10
CA ASN A 268 0.92 -11.06 -5.21
C ASN A 268 0.36 -9.65 -5.07
N ARG A 269 -0.68 -9.48 -4.23
CA ARG A 269 -1.36 -8.20 -4.04
C ARG A 269 -0.42 -7.05 -3.66
N ALA A 270 0.60 -7.27 -2.83
CA ALA A 270 1.54 -6.20 -2.45
C ALA A 270 2.36 -5.75 -3.68
N ASN A 271 2.99 -6.69 -4.38
CA ASN A 271 3.74 -6.43 -5.62
C ASN A 271 2.87 -5.73 -6.70
N ALA A 272 1.63 -6.18 -6.88
CA ALA A 272 0.76 -5.65 -7.92
C ALA A 272 0.19 -4.25 -7.62
N THR A 273 -0.03 -3.93 -6.34
CA THR A 273 -0.79 -2.72 -5.99
C THR A 273 0.07 -1.53 -5.59
N ILE A 274 1.30 -1.72 -5.08
CA ILE A 274 2.16 -0.61 -4.63
C ILE A 274 2.55 0.31 -5.80
N ALA A 275 3.12 -0.23 -6.88
CA ALA A 275 3.46 0.59 -8.05
C ALA A 275 2.21 1.08 -8.80
N ARG A 276 1.12 0.28 -8.81
CA ARG A 276 -0.16 0.70 -9.38
C ARG A 276 -0.76 1.90 -8.64
N ALA A 277 -0.58 2.01 -7.33
CA ALA A 277 -1.00 3.18 -6.58
C ALA A 277 -0.29 4.45 -7.07
N LEU A 278 1.01 4.39 -7.36
CA LEU A 278 1.74 5.51 -7.96
C LEU A 278 1.20 5.84 -9.36
N GLN A 279 0.92 4.83 -10.18
CA GLN A 279 0.35 5.03 -11.51
C GLN A 279 -1.03 5.71 -11.44
N LEU A 280 -1.90 5.30 -10.51
CA LEU A 280 -3.19 5.95 -10.30
C LEU A 280 -3.05 7.37 -9.77
N MET A 281 -2.07 7.67 -8.92
CA MET A 281 -1.78 9.06 -8.50
C MET A 281 -1.38 9.92 -9.70
N VAL A 282 -0.58 9.39 -10.61
CA VAL A 282 -0.17 10.08 -11.84
C VAL A 282 -1.36 10.32 -12.78
N ILE A 283 -2.29 9.37 -12.89
CA ILE A 283 -3.53 9.54 -13.64
C ILE A 283 -4.44 10.58 -12.97
N ASN A 284 -4.79 10.37 -11.70
CA ASN A 284 -5.85 11.12 -11.02
C ASN A 284 -5.41 12.50 -10.53
N LEU A 285 -4.14 12.66 -10.17
CA LEU A 285 -3.58 13.93 -9.71
C LEU A 285 -2.75 14.57 -10.82
N GLY A 286 -1.87 13.81 -11.46
CA GLY A 286 -1.02 14.29 -12.56
C GLY A 286 -1.76 14.53 -13.88
N GLY A 287 -2.94 13.94 -14.08
CA GLY A 287 -3.70 14.03 -15.34
C GLY A 287 -3.02 13.29 -16.49
N ALA A 288 -2.19 12.28 -16.20
CA ALA A 288 -1.47 11.49 -17.19
C ALA A 288 -2.39 10.51 -17.94
N VAL A 289 -2.81 10.87 -19.14
CA VAL A 289 -3.66 10.03 -20.00
C VAL A 289 -2.97 9.78 -21.35
N PRO A 290 -2.96 8.53 -21.86
CA PRO A 290 -2.38 8.21 -23.17
C PRO A 290 -2.91 9.11 -24.29
N GLY A 291 -2.01 9.65 -25.12
CA GLY A 291 -2.35 10.57 -26.22
C GLY A 291 -2.57 12.03 -25.79
N GLY A 292 -2.75 12.27 -24.49
CA GLY A 292 -2.78 13.58 -23.86
C GLY A 292 -1.39 13.97 -23.35
N THR A 293 -1.24 14.01 -22.04
CA THR A 293 0.02 14.32 -21.34
C THR A 293 1.00 13.15 -21.31
N ASP A 294 0.51 11.90 -21.33
CA ASP A 294 1.35 10.74 -21.60
C ASP A 294 1.60 10.66 -23.12
N ARG A 295 2.86 10.86 -23.50
CA ARG A 295 3.33 10.93 -24.89
C ARG A 295 3.97 9.64 -25.40
N SER A 296 3.80 8.53 -24.68
CA SER A 296 4.37 7.23 -25.06
C SER A 296 4.03 6.88 -26.51
N THR A 297 5.04 6.48 -27.30
CA THR A 297 4.82 6.06 -28.69
C THR A 297 4.08 4.72 -28.76
N HIS A 298 4.49 3.77 -27.91
CA HIS A 298 3.88 2.44 -27.79
C HIS A 298 3.58 2.03 -26.34
N GLY A 299 4.42 2.46 -25.37
CA GLY A 299 4.36 1.98 -23.99
C GLY A 299 4.85 0.53 -23.84
N HIS A 300 4.65 -0.06 -22.66
CA HIS A 300 4.92 -1.47 -22.39
C HIS A 300 3.96 -2.01 -21.31
N PRO A 301 3.72 -3.33 -21.22
CA PRO A 301 2.78 -3.91 -20.26
C PRO A 301 3.08 -3.57 -18.78
N GLY A 302 4.34 -3.32 -18.44
CA GLY A 302 4.73 -2.89 -17.09
C GLY A 302 4.32 -1.46 -16.69
N LYS A 303 3.75 -0.63 -17.59
CA LYS A 303 3.37 0.75 -17.25
C LYS A 303 2.25 0.85 -16.21
N PHE A 304 1.47 -0.21 -15.99
CA PHE A 304 0.52 -0.29 -14.87
C PHE A 304 1.22 -0.27 -13.50
N GLY A 305 2.53 -0.58 -13.48
CA GLY A 305 3.38 -0.65 -12.31
C GLY A 305 4.22 -1.91 -12.31
N LEU A 306 5.50 -1.79 -11.96
CA LEU A 306 6.39 -2.91 -11.66
C LEU A 306 6.87 -2.74 -10.23
N CYS A 307 6.54 -3.67 -9.34
CA CYS A 307 7.05 -3.64 -7.97
C CYS A 307 7.40 -5.04 -7.48
N PHE A 308 8.58 -5.16 -6.88
CA PHE A 308 9.08 -6.42 -6.35
C PHE A 308 9.98 -6.20 -5.14
N ALA A 309 10.13 -7.25 -4.34
CA ALA A 309 11.06 -7.25 -3.23
C ALA A 309 12.39 -7.89 -3.67
N GLU A 310 13.50 -7.37 -3.15
CA GLU A 310 14.80 -8.02 -3.29
C GLU A 310 14.89 -9.24 -2.36
N ASP A 311 15.52 -10.31 -2.82
CA ASP A 311 15.80 -11.47 -1.99
C ASP A 311 17.08 -11.28 -1.16
N GLU A 312 16.89 -10.95 0.11
CA GLU A 312 17.93 -10.74 1.12
C GLU A 312 18.15 -11.97 2.03
N THR A 313 17.73 -13.16 1.59
CA THR A 313 17.84 -14.39 2.40
C THR A 313 19.26 -14.93 2.52
N ASP A 314 20.16 -14.53 1.63
CA ASP A 314 21.57 -14.92 1.64
C ASP A 314 22.41 -13.79 2.26
N GLU A 315 23.06 -14.05 3.39
CA GLU A 315 23.87 -13.08 4.12
C GLU A 315 25.13 -12.65 3.35
N ALA A 316 25.60 -13.44 2.37
CA ALA A 316 26.72 -13.06 1.52
C ALA A 316 26.33 -12.04 0.44
N TRP A 317 25.03 -11.85 0.20
CA TRP A 317 24.54 -10.85 -0.75
C TRP A 317 24.39 -9.48 -0.08
N GLN A 318 25.09 -8.47 -0.62
CA GLN A 318 24.84 -7.08 -0.25
C GLN A 318 23.60 -6.56 -0.98
N ALA A 319 22.53 -6.30 -0.22
CA ALA A 319 21.27 -5.76 -0.74
C ALA A 319 21.45 -4.41 -1.46
N LEU A 320 20.58 -4.11 -2.43
CA LEU A 320 20.52 -2.85 -3.17
C LEU A 320 20.50 -1.66 -2.22
N ALA A 321 19.60 -1.65 -1.23
CA ALA A 321 19.52 -0.55 -0.26
C ALA A 321 20.84 -0.33 0.48
N GLN A 322 21.52 -1.42 0.88
CA GLN A 322 22.82 -1.35 1.56
C GLN A 322 23.91 -0.78 0.66
N SER A 323 23.97 -1.24 -0.59
CA SER A 323 24.92 -0.70 -1.59
C SER A 323 24.68 0.79 -1.90
N ARG A 324 23.51 1.31 -1.54
CA ARG A 324 23.10 2.71 -1.72
C ARG A 324 23.10 3.50 -0.41
N GLY A 325 23.79 2.98 0.61
CA GLY A 325 24.07 3.71 1.86
C GLY A 325 23.02 3.56 2.96
N ILE A 326 22.00 2.72 2.79
CA ILE A 326 21.05 2.39 3.85
C ILE A 326 21.65 1.32 4.78
N GLU A 327 21.51 1.50 6.09
CA GLU A 327 22.02 0.54 7.06
C GLU A 327 21.37 -0.85 6.90
N ALA A 328 22.15 -1.91 7.13
CA ALA A 328 21.66 -3.28 7.10
C ALA A 328 20.49 -3.49 8.09
N GLY A 329 19.47 -4.24 7.67
CA GLY A 329 18.27 -4.51 8.49
C GLY A 329 17.21 -3.39 8.46
N LYS A 330 17.48 -2.24 7.84
CA LYS A 330 16.46 -1.21 7.58
C LYS A 330 15.60 -1.57 6.38
N SER A 331 14.39 -1.03 6.37
CA SER A 331 13.50 -1.14 5.21
C SER A 331 13.71 0.05 4.28
N ALA A 332 13.68 -0.17 2.97
CA ALA A 332 13.86 0.91 2.00
C ALA A 332 13.07 0.64 0.72
N VAL A 333 12.83 1.70 -0.04
CA VAL A 333 12.38 1.63 -1.43
C VAL A 333 13.47 2.19 -2.34
N THR A 334 13.65 1.58 -3.51
CA THR A 334 14.36 2.20 -4.63
C THR A 334 13.43 2.29 -5.81
N ILE A 335 13.32 3.48 -6.39
CA ILE A 335 12.56 3.70 -7.62
C ILE A 335 13.50 3.82 -8.82
N PHE A 336 13.02 3.33 -9.96
CA PHE A 336 13.77 3.23 -11.20
C PHE A 336 12.85 3.49 -12.39
N GLY A 337 13.24 4.42 -13.27
CA GLY A 337 12.51 4.69 -14.51
C GLY A 337 12.81 3.60 -15.53
N PHE A 338 11.79 2.89 -16.01
CA PHE A 338 11.99 1.75 -16.91
C PHE A 338 11.06 1.78 -18.12
N CYS A 339 11.48 1.19 -19.24
CA CYS A 339 10.71 1.14 -20.48
C CYS A 339 10.49 -0.29 -21.02
N GLY A 340 10.84 -1.32 -20.26
CA GLY A 340 10.67 -2.71 -20.67
C GLY A 340 11.58 -3.68 -19.93
N THR A 341 11.55 -4.94 -20.36
CA THR A 341 12.42 -5.99 -19.84
C THR A 341 12.89 -6.92 -20.96
N SER A 342 14.04 -7.56 -20.75
CA SER A 342 14.50 -8.68 -21.56
C SER A 342 15.09 -9.77 -20.68
N ILE A 343 14.89 -11.03 -21.06
CA ILE A 343 15.47 -12.18 -20.38
C ILE A 343 16.82 -12.51 -21.01
N ASN A 344 17.82 -12.71 -20.17
CA ASN A 344 19.07 -13.36 -20.53
C ASN A 344 18.92 -14.86 -20.30
N ASN A 345 19.30 -15.65 -21.30
CA ASN A 345 19.37 -17.11 -21.24
C ASN A 345 20.83 -17.54 -21.46
N THR A 346 21.44 -18.06 -20.39
CA THR A 346 22.78 -18.68 -20.43
C THR A 346 22.76 -20.03 -19.71
N GLU A 347 21.79 -20.87 -20.06
CA GLU A 347 21.53 -22.16 -19.41
C GLU A 347 22.72 -23.13 -19.37
N THR A 348 23.74 -22.95 -20.20
CA THR A 348 24.93 -23.82 -20.28
C THR A 348 26.13 -23.28 -19.49
N VAL A 349 26.12 -22.01 -19.06
CA VAL A 349 27.25 -21.36 -18.39
C VAL A 349 27.31 -21.74 -16.91
N ARG A 350 28.51 -22.01 -16.37
CA ARG A 350 28.69 -22.54 -15.01
C ARG A 350 29.77 -21.84 -14.17
N ASP A 351 30.56 -20.97 -14.78
CA ASP A 351 31.61 -20.15 -14.15
C ASP A 351 31.24 -18.66 -14.17
N ALA A 352 31.79 -17.90 -13.22
CA ALA A 352 31.41 -16.50 -13.03
C ALA A 352 31.90 -15.57 -14.15
N GLU A 353 33.08 -15.84 -14.72
CA GLU A 353 33.69 -15.03 -15.77
C GLU A 353 32.85 -15.09 -17.06
N THR A 354 32.60 -16.30 -17.59
CA THR A 354 31.78 -16.51 -18.79
C THR A 354 30.34 -16.01 -18.59
N LEU A 355 29.78 -16.15 -17.37
CA LEU A 355 28.45 -15.63 -17.05
C LEU A 355 28.41 -14.11 -17.15
N THR A 356 29.42 -13.44 -16.59
CA THR A 356 29.54 -11.98 -16.60
C THR A 356 29.71 -11.45 -18.02
N GLU A 357 30.54 -12.09 -18.83
CA GLU A 357 30.71 -11.76 -20.25
C GLU A 357 29.40 -11.88 -21.01
N SER A 358 28.67 -12.98 -20.80
CA SER A 358 27.40 -13.23 -21.49
C SER A 358 26.29 -12.24 -21.07
N LEU A 359 26.18 -11.95 -19.77
CA LEU A 359 25.30 -10.90 -19.25
C LEU A 359 25.64 -9.53 -19.84
N SER A 360 26.93 -9.22 -19.98
CA SER A 360 27.41 -7.97 -20.58
C SER A 360 27.04 -7.83 -22.06
N LEU A 361 27.05 -8.93 -22.82
CA LEU A 361 26.56 -8.93 -24.20
C LEU A 361 25.07 -8.58 -24.29
N CYS A 362 24.24 -9.13 -23.39
CA CYS A 362 22.82 -8.78 -23.32
C CYS A 362 22.59 -7.34 -22.86
N LEU A 363 23.34 -6.85 -21.87
CA LEU A 363 23.33 -5.46 -21.43
C LEU A 363 23.75 -4.49 -22.54
N ASN A 364 24.67 -4.89 -23.42
CA ASN A 364 25.04 -4.09 -24.59
C ASN A 364 23.92 -4.03 -25.64
N GLY A 365 23.14 -5.11 -25.77
CA GLY A 365 21.96 -5.19 -26.65
C GLY A 365 20.77 -4.36 -26.19
N PHE A 366 20.80 -3.81 -24.97
CA PHE A 366 19.81 -2.87 -24.46
C PHE A 366 19.64 -1.66 -25.40
N TYR A 367 18.38 -1.45 -25.83
CA TYR A 367 17.93 -0.60 -26.94
C TYR A 367 18.68 -0.81 -28.26
N HIS A 368 19.79 -0.10 -28.44
CA HIS A 368 20.56 -0.11 -29.67
C HIS A 368 21.99 -0.58 -29.34
N PRO A 369 22.49 -1.66 -29.98
CA PRO A 369 23.82 -2.20 -29.71
C PRO A 369 24.97 -1.22 -29.96
N HIS A 370 24.76 -0.20 -30.80
CA HIS A 370 25.74 0.85 -31.07
C HIS A 370 25.63 2.06 -30.14
N HIS A 371 24.70 2.07 -29.18
CA HIS A 371 24.63 3.13 -28.18
C HIS A 371 25.66 2.89 -27.08
N ALA A 372 26.54 3.87 -26.84
CA ALA A 372 27.54 3.91 -25.77
C ALA A 372 27.86 5.37 -25.44
N GLY A 373 28.58 5.61 -24.34
CA GLY A 373 28.91 6.94 -23.84
C GLY A 373 28.06 7.40 -22.65
N GLY A 374 27.38 6.47 -21.97
CA GLY A 374 26.49 6.78 -20.85
C GLY A 374 25.11 7.29 -21.30
N GLY A 375 24.37 7.92 -20.39
CA GLY A 375 23.07 8.55 -20.68
C GLY A 375 21.87 7.59 -20.77
N LEU A 376 22.06 6.31 -20.42
CA LEU A 376 20.96 5.37 -20.16
C LEU A 376 21.24 4.57 -18.90
N ALA A 377 20.18 4.21 -18.18
CA ALA A 377 20.25 3.30 -17.05
C ALA A 377 19.79 1.88 -17.40
N ALA A 378 20.23 0.89 -16.63
CA ALA A 378 19.72 -0.48 -16.67
C ALA A 378 19.73 -1.09 -15.27
N MET A 379 18.79 -1.98 -15.00
CA MET A 379 18.81 -2.79 -13.78
C MET A 379 18.92 -4.28 -14.15
N LEU A 380 19.97 -4.94 -13.68
CA LEU A 380 20.13 -6.38 -13.79
C LEU A 380 19.55 -7.04 -12.53
N VAL A 381 18.49 -7.83 -12.74
CA VAL A 381 17.86 -8.66 -11.72
C VAL A 381 18.42 -10.08 -11.83
N LEU A 382 19.37 -10.40 -10.96
CA LEU A 382 19.98 -11.72 -10.85
C LEU A 382 18.98 -12.72 -10.26
N SER A 383 18.92 -13.91 -10.85
CA SER A 383 18.27 -15.06 -10.22
C SER A 383 19.16 -15.68 -9.14
N GLY A 384 18.56 -16.50 -8.30
CA GLY A 384 19.30 -17.22 -7.26
C GLY A 384 20.28 -18.24 -7.86
N GLU A 385 19.97 -18.85 -9.01
CA GLU A 385 20.91 -19.76 -9.70
C GLU A 385 22.18 -19.04 -10.18
N TYR A 386 22.06 -17.84 -10.76
CA TYR A 386 23.23 -17.04 -11.18
C TYR A 386 24.02 -16.54 -9.99
N TRP A 387 23.32 -16.07 -8.94
CA TRP A 387 23.99 -15.75 -7.68
C TRP A 387 24.79 -16.94 -7.13
N GLY A 388 24.22 -18.15 -7.17
CA GLY A 388 24.92 -19.36 -6.75
C GLY A 388 26.20 -19.66 -7.53
N ILE A 389 26.30 -19.27 -8.81
CA ILE A 389 27.56 -19.37 -9.59
C ILE A 389 28.61 -18.40 -9.02
N TYR A 390 28.25 -17.13 -8.85
CA TYR A 390 29.14 -16.11 -8.30
C TYR A 390 29.61 -16.44 -6.89
N GLN A 391 28.69 -16.87 -6.02
CA GLN A 391 28.99 -17.21 -4.63
C GLN A 391 29.99 -18.36 -4.52
N ARG A 392 29.87 -19.41 -5.35
CA ARG A 392 30.81 -20.55 -5.34
C ARG A 392 32.24 -20.16 -5.70
N GLU A 393 32.41 -19.13 -6.52
CA GLU A 393 33.72 -18.60 -6.92
C GLU A 393 34.18 -17.41 -6.06
N GLY A 394 33.43 -17.09 -5.01
CA GLY A 394 33.77 -16.02 -4.07
C GLY A 394 33.66 -14.62 -4.66
N TRP A 395 32.78 -14.41 -5.65
CA TRP A 395 32.48 -13.07 -6.17
C TRP A 395 31.45 -12.37 -5.29
N ASP A 396 31.75 -11.12 -4.94
CA ASP A 396 30.83 -10.23 -4.25
C ASP A 396 30.14 -9.26 -5.24
N ARG A 397 29.22 -8.44 -4.72
CA ARG A 397 28.47 -7.45 -5.51
C ARG A 397 29.39 -6.48 -6.24
N GLU A 398 30.43 -5.99 -5.58
CA GLU A 398 31.35 -4.99 -6.14
C GLU A 398 32.14 -5.56 -7.31
N ARG A 399 32.65 -6.78 -7.18
CA ARG A 399 33.35 -7.49 -8.27
C ARG A 399 32.43 -7.77 -9.44
N ILE A 400 31.20 -8.24 -9.19
CA ILE A 400 30.21 -8.46 -10.27
C ILE A 400 29.94 -7.14 -11.00
N HIS A 401 29.66 -6.07 -10.27
CA HIS A 401 29.31 -4.76 -10.83
C HIS A 401 30.45 -4.14 -11.65
N SER A 402 31.65 -4.06 -11.08
CA SER A 402 32.83 -3.51 -11.76
C SER A 402 33.20 -4.31 -13.01
N THR A 403 33.13 -5.65 -12.95
CA THR A 403 33.41 -6.50 -14.10
C THR A 403 32.37 -6.33 -15.21
N LEU A 404 31.07 -6.22 -14.87
CA LEU A 404 30.02 -5.90 -15.86
C LEU A 404 30.25 -4.54 -16.54
N LEU A 405 30.64 -3.51 -15.77
CA LEU A 405 30.95 -2.19 -16.34
C LEU A 405 32.15 -2.25 -17.30
N ASP A 406 33.17 -3.04 -16.97
CA ASP A 406 34.33 -3.23 -17.84
C ASP A 406 33.97 -4.02 -19.11
N CYS A 407 33.26 -5.14 -18.97
CA CYS A 407 32.84 -6.00 -20.09
C CYS A 407 31.79 -5.34 -21.01
N THR A 408 31.09 -4.30 -20.54
CA THR A 408 30.15 -3.53 -21.38
C THR A 408 30.81 -2.42 -22.19
N LYS A 409 32.12 -2.15 -22.02
CA LYS A 409 32.84 -1.19 -22.86
C LYS A 409 32.86 -1.65 -24.33
N ARG A 410 32.69 -0.71 -25.26
CA ARG A 410 32.65 -0.98 -26.71
C ARG A 410 33.74 -0.23 -27.44
N SER A 411 34.27 -0.85 -28.49
CA SER A 411 35.25 -0.16 -29.33
C SER A 411 34.59 0.99 -30.09
N ALA A 412 35.33 2.08 -30.32
CA ALA A 412 34.84 3.18 -31.16
C ALA A 412 34.45 2.68 -32.58
N ALA A 413 35.15 1.66 -33.10
CA ALA A 413 34.85 1.04 -34.39
C ALA A 413 33.51 0.28 -34.41
N ASP A 414 33.10 -0.26 -33.26
CA ASP A 414 31.80 -0.92 -33.10
C ASP A 414 30.65 0.07 -33.02
N ILE A 415 30.88 1.36 -32.76
CA ILE A 415 29.84 2.38 -32.59
C ILE A 415 29.64 3.11 -33.92
N LYS A 416 28.84 2.52 -34.83
CA LYS A 416 28.51 3.11 -36.14
C LYS A 416 27.36 4.13 -36.03
N ALA A 417 27.30 5.07 -36.98
CA ALA A 417 26.33 6.17 -37.00
C ALA A 417 24.88 5.70 -36.83
N GLY A 418 24.16 6.30 -35.88
CA GLY A 418 22.78 5.98 -35.51
C GLY A 418 22.42 6.21 -34.04
N SER A 419 23.38 6.48 -33.16
CA SER A 419 23.17 6.74 -31.73
C SER A 419 24.19 7.74 -31.16
N VAL A 420 23.80 8.46 -30.10
CA VAL A 420 24.37 9.72 -29.61
C VAL A 420 25.76 9.58 -28.95
N ALA A 421 26.59 10.63 -29.14
CA ALA A 421 27.85 11.03 -28.49
C ALA A 421 29.11 10.14 -28.60
N HIS A 422 30.06 10.62 -29.40
CA HIS A 422 31.45 10.15 -29.47
C HIS A 422 32.25 10.69 -28.28
N SER A 423 32.81 9.82 -27.44
CA SER A 423 33.92 10.23 -26.57
C SER A 423 35.15 10.47 -27.46
N GLN A 424 35.56 11.73 -27.55
CA GLN A 424 36.75 12.12 -28.29
C GLN A 424 37.98 11.61 -27.52
N GLY A 425 38.53 10.46 -27.93
CA GLY A 425 39.90 10.05 -27.56
C GLY A 425 40.11 8.73 -26.82
N SER A 426 39.07 7.91 -26.56
CA SER A 426 39.25 6.54 -26.02
C SER A 426 38.86 5.49 -27.05
N ASP A 427 39.69 4.46 -27.21
CA ASP A 427 39.38 3.31 -28.07
C ASP A 427 38.23 2.47 -27.52
N LEU A 428 38.02 2.49 -26.19
CA LEU A 428 36.94 1.81 -25.49
C LEU A 428 36.01 2.81 -24.79
N ILE A 429 34.73 2.75 -25.12
CA ILE A 429 33.67 3.67 -24.67
C ILE A 429 32.73 2.90 -23.74
N PRO A 430 32.50 3.38 -22.50
CA PRO A 430 31.59 2.71 -21.56
C PRO A 430 30.13 2.76 -22.06
N LYS A 431 29.37 1.68 -21.85
CA LYS A 431 27.93 1.65 -22.14
C LYS A 431 27.13 2.43 -21.09
N PHE A 432 27.49 2.27 -19.82
CA PHE A 432 26.82 2.85 -18.65
C PHE A 432 27.82 3.66 -17.83
N ASP A 433 27.34 4.74 -17.21
CA ASP A 433 28.05 5.32 -16.08
C ASP A 433 27.92 4.37 -14.86
N PRO A 434 28.87 4.35 -13.91
CA PRO A 434 28.83 3.39 -12.81
C PRO A 434 27.52 3.41 -11.98
N GLY A 435 26.92 4.60 -11.81
CA GLY A 435 25.64 4.76 -11.09
C GLY A 435 24.40 4.30 -11.86
N ASP A 436 24.53 4.07 -13.17
CA ASP A 436 23.42 3.78 -14.08
C ASP A 436 23.16 2.29 -14.27
N LEU A 437 24.09 1.42 -13.88
CA LEU A 437 23.89 -0.03 -13.84
C LEU A 437 23.54 -0.46 -12.41
N VAL A 438 22.27 -0.80 -12.19
CA VAL A 438 21.75 -1.24 -10.88
C VAL A 438 21.74 -2.76 -10.79
N LEU A 439 22.29 -3.33 -9.71
CA LEU A 439 22.20 -4.77 -9.43
C LEU A 439 21.18 -5.08 -8.34
N VAL A 440 20.31 -6.06 -8.58
CA VAL A 440 19.32 -6.56 -7.63
C VAL A 440 19.24 -8.07 -7.73
N ARG A 441 18.94 -8.76 -6.63
CA ARG A 441 18.74 -10.22 -6.61
C ARG A 441 17.28 -10.60 -6.35
N THR A 442 16.82 -11.65 -6.99
CA THR A 442 15.60 -12.38 -6.63
C THR A 442 15.93 -13.83 -6.32
N GLY A 443 15.09 -14.50 -5.53
CA GLY A 443 15.40 -15.80 -4.95
C GLY A 443 15.01 -17.01 -5.79
N SER A 444 14.46 -16.83 -6.99
CA SER A 444 14.05 -17.97 -7.82
C SER A 444 15.27 -18.80 -8.25
N ASN A 445 15.20 -20.10 -7.94
CA ASN A 445 16.19 -21.12 -8.33
C ASN A 445 15.65 -22.08 -9.41
N ALA A 446 14.64 -21.65 -10.18
CA ALA A 446 13.95 -22.53 -11.12
C ALA A 446 14.69 -22.72 -12.46
N GLY A 447 15.62 -21.81 -12.79
CA GLY A 447 16.34 -21.87 -14.04
C GLY A 447 17.43 -20.80 -14.15
N LEU A 448 18.34 -21.06 -15.07
CA LEU A 448 19.50 -20.22 -15.37
C LEU A 448 19.11 -19.07 -16.30
N PHE A 449 18.31 -18.15 -15.76
CA PHE A 449 17.86 -16.94 -16.42
C PHE A 449 18.04 -15.74 -15.49
N SER A 450 18.33 -14.57 -16.04
CA SER A 450 18.22 -13.29 -15.32
C SER A 450 17.51 -12.27 -16.19
N THR A 451 16.96 -11.23 -15.57
CA THR A 451 16.21 -10.20 -16.29
C THR A 451 16.96 -8.89 -16.29
N ILE A 452 17.02 -8.24 -17.45
CA ILE A 452 17.45 -6.85 -17.55
C ILE A 452 16.18 -6.02 -17.63
N ILE A 453 15.98 -5.12 -16.66
CA ILE A 453 15.00 -4.05 -16.73
C ILE A 453 15.65 -2.88 -17.47
N HIS A 454 15.04 -2.52 -18.58
CA HIS A 454 15.48 -1.48 -19.51
C HIS A 454 15.19 -0.12 -18.91
N GLY A 455 16.22 0.66 -18.57
CA GLY A 455 16.02 2.00 -18.00
C GLY A 455 15.63 3.06 -19.02
N TRP A 456 15.34 4.26 -18.52
CA TRP A 456 15.17 5.45 -19.34
C TRP A 456 16.50 6.21 -19.50
N GLY A 457 16.45 7.45 -20.02
CA GLY A 457 17.62 8.33 -20.09
C GLY A 457 18.13 8.69 -18.70
N SER A 458 19.46 8.71 -18.53
CA SER A 458 20.17 9.01 -17.29
C SER A 458 21.09 10.24 -17.44
N GLY A 459 21.86 10.57 -16.40
CA GLY A 459 22.78 11.70 -16.38
C GLY A 459 22.13 13.04 -16.00
N PRO A 460 22.81 14.19 -16.21
CA PRO A 460 22.38 15.50 -15.69
C PRO A 460 21.00 15.99 -16.17
N THR A 461 20.51 15.45 -17.27
CA THR A 461 19.20 15.76 -17.85
C THR A 461 18.24 14.57 -17.85
N GLY A 462 18.65 13.45 -17.25
CA GLY A 462 17.90 12.19 -17.19
C GLY A 462 17.38 11.86 -15.79
N SER A 463 16.90 10.63 -15.61
CA SER A 463 16.44 10.07 -14.35
C SER A 463 17.54 9.24 -13.70
N GLN A 464 17.76 9.47 -12.41
CA GLN A 464 18.62 8.62 -11.58
C GLN A 464 17.75 7.75 -10.66
N PRO A 465 18.18 6.51 -10.37
CA PRO A 465 17.51 5.70 -9.36
C PRO A 465 17.59 6.40 -8.00
N VAL A 466 16.48 6.49 -7.27
CA VAL A 466 16.44 7.14 -5.94
C VAL A 466 16.06 6.12 -4.88
N THR A 467 16.81 6.10 -3.78
CA THR A 467 16.58 5.21 -2.64
C THR A 467 16.19 6.03 -1.42
N ARG A 468 15.15 5.58 -0.71
CA ARG A 468 14.69 6.17 0.55
C ARG A 468 14.48 5.09 1.60
N GLU A 469 14.93 5.36 2.82
CA GLU A 469 14.57 4.54 3.97
C GLU A 469 13.06 4.68 4.24
N ILE A 470 12.41 3.56 4.56
CA ILE A 470 11.02 3.55 4.99
C ILE A 470 11.03 3.69 6.51
N ALA A 471 10.52 4.82 7.01
CA ALA A 471 10.38 5.05 8.44
C ALA A 471 9.55 3.92 9.11
N PRO A 472 9.87 3.56 10.37
CA PRO A 472 9.31 2.40 11.07
C PRO A 472 7.78 2.31 11.11
#